data_AF-A0A2D7DDF1-F1
#
_entry.id   AF-A0A2D7DDF1-F1
#
_cell.length_a   1.000
_cell.length_b   1.000
_cell.length_c   1.000
_cell.angle_alpha   90.00
_cell.angle_beta   90.00
_cell.angle_gamma   90.00
#
_symmetry.space_group_name_H-M   'P 1'
#
loop_
_entity.id
_entity.type
_entity.pdbx_description
1 polymer ?
#
loop_
_entity_poly.entity_id
_entity_poly.type
_entity_poly.pdbx_seq_one_letter_code
_entity_poly.pdbx_strand_id
1 'polypeptide(L)'
;PLGANIRWIKCAEESIWKSVLESHACLDSVFKLELRIRQSFDGKRIDAYVERGRTRQLMRSPEFAEKYHAALHGQVERRMAAACNLVSSLWYSAWIESGAPVLTMERPVLKTRWKKVLDWLFK
;
A
#
# COMPACT_ATOMS: atom_id res chain seq x y z
N PRO A 1 -0.48 -13.54 -9.53
CA PRO A 1 0.23 -12.26 -9.29
C PRO A 1 1.08 -11.87 -10.51
N LEU A 2 0.48 -11.11 -11.44
CA LEU A 2 1.26 -10.45 -12.49
C LEU A 2 2.15 -9.42 -11.79
N GLY A 3 3.46 -9.54 -11.94
CA GLY A 3 4.42 -8.61 -11.34
C GLY A 3 4.13 -7.16 -11.69
N ALA A 4 4.68 -6.23 -10.90
CA ALA A 4 4.48 -4.80 -11.13
C ALA A 4 4.91 -4.40 -12.55
N ASN A 5 3.95 -4.04 -13.39
CA ASN A 5 4.23 -3.56 -14.75
C ASN A 5 4.39 -2.03 -14.68
N ILE A 6 5.62 -1.61 -14.40
CA ILE A 6 6.00 -0.20 -14.30
C ILE A 6 6.22 0.32 -15.73
N ARG A 7 5.57 1.42 -16.08
CA ARG A 7 5.65 2.03 -17.40
C ARG A 7 5.77 3.53 -17.32
N TRP A 8 6.34 4.14 -18.35
CA TRP A 8 6.34 5.58 -18.51
C TRP A 8 4.91 6.08 -18.80
N ILE A 9 4.52 7.17 -18.15
CA ILE A 9 3.20 7.80 -18.23
C ILE A 9 3.35 9.14 -18.92
N LYS A 10 2.69 9.29 -20.08
CA LYS A 10 2.70 10.54 -20.85
C LYS A 10 1.95 11.69 -20.17
N CYS A 11 0.79 11.41 -19.58
CA CYS A 11 -0.06 12.39 -18.89
C CYS A 11 -0.34 11.89 -17.46
N ALA A 12 0.40 12.44 -16.49
CA ALA A 12 0.29 12.04 -15.10
C ALA A 12 -1.10 12.37 -14.52
N GLU A 13 -1.60 13.58 -14.80
CA GLU A 13 -2.88 14.06 -14.29
C GLU A 13 -4.05 13.16 -14.73
N GLU A 14 -4.15 12.85 -16.02
CA GLU A 14 -5.19 11.96 -16.55
C GLU A 14 -5.13 10.58 -15.88
N SER A 15 -3.92 10.03 -15.70
CA SER A 15 -3.72 8.72 -15.07
C SER A 15 -4.13 8.70 -13.60
N ILE A 16 -3.85 9.80 -12.88
CA ILE A 16 -4.25 9.98 -11.48
C ILE A 16 -5.77 10.06 -11.38
N TRP A 17 -6.40 10.97 -12.13
CA TRP A 17 -7.85 11.15 -12.08
C TRP A 17 -8.62 9.91 -12.51
N LYS A 18 -8.14 9.20 -13.54
CA LYS A 18 -8.71 7.91 -13.93
C LYS A 18 -8.71 6.93 -12.77
N SER A 19 -7.59 6.77 -12.07
CA SER A 19 -7.49 5.87 -10.92
C SER A 19 -8.40 6.30 -9.77
N VAL A 20 -8.51 7.60 -9.49
CA VAL A 20 -9.43 8.13 -8.47
C VAL A 20 -10.88 7.80 -8.82
N LEU A 21 -11.31 8.04 -10.05
CA LEU A 21 -12.67 7.77 -10.52
C LEU A 21 -13.00 6.27 -10.49
N GLU A 22 -12.06 5.41 -10.89
CA GLU A 22 -12.22 3.96 -10.78
C GLU A 22 -12.37 3.50 -9.32
N SER A 23 -11.58 4.06 -8.40
CA SER A 23 -11.72 3.79 -6.96
C SER A 23 -13.08 4.26 -6.45
N HIS A 24 -13.54 5.44 -6.88
CA HIS A 24 -14.83 5.99 -6.49
C HIS A 24 -16.00 5.12 -6.97
N ALA A 25 -15.94 4.61 -8.21
CA ALA A 25 -16.94 3.70 -8.74
C ALA A 25 -17.12 2.43 -7.90
N CYS A 26 -16.11 2.03 -7.13
CA CYS A 26 -16.17 0.87 -6.26
C CYS A 26 -16.95 1.10 -4.94
N LEU A 27 -17.28 2.35 -4.59
CA LEU A 27 -17.98 2.70 -3.35
C LEU A 27 -19.35 2.04 -3.24
N ASP A 28 -20.06 1.92 -4.36
CA ASP A 28 -21.38 1.28 -4.38
C ASP A 28 -21.32 -0.17 -3.86
N SER A 29 -20.31 -0.92 -4.28
CA SER A 29 -20.07 -2.30 -3.81
C SER A 29 -19.69 -2.33 -2.33
N VAL A 30 -18.81 -1.41 -1.89
CA VAL A 30 -18.39 -1.27 -0.49
C VAL A 30 -19.61 -1.09 0.42
N PHE A 31 -20.45 -0.09 0.15
CA PHE A 31 -21.57 0.24 1.02
C PHE A 31 -22.70 -0.80 0.95
N LYS A 32 -23.04 -1.30 -0.24
CA LYS A 32 -24.10 -2.31 -0.39
C LYS A 32 -23.74 -3.62 0.28
N LEU A 33 -22.50 -4.07 0.15
CA LEU A 33 -22.04 -5.31 0.76
C LEU A 33 -21.92 -5.18 2.28
N GLU A 34 -21.40 -4.05 2.78
CA GLU A 34 -21.35 -3.76 4.21
C GLU A 34 -22.76 -3.85 4.82
N LEU A 35 -23.73 -3.14 4.22
CA LEU A 35 -25.12 -3.12 4.70
C LEU A 35 -25.73 -4.52 4.68
N ARG A 36 -25.55 -5.28 3.59
CA ARG A 36 -26.05 -6.65 3.46
C ARG A 36 -25.50 -7.56 4.56
N ILE A 37 -24.19 -7.51 4.79
CA ILE A 37 -23.56 -8.35 5.82
C ILE A 37 -24.01 -7.91 7.21
N ARG A 38 -24.11 -6.60 7.44
CA ARG A 38 -24.62 -6.06 8.70
C ARG A 38 -26.03 -6.59 9.03
N GLN A 39 -26.91 -6.65 8.03
CA GLN A 39 -28.27 -7.21 8.17
C GLN A 39 -28.23 -8.72 8.45
N SER A 40 -27.26 -9.45 7.90
CA SER A 40 -27.11 -10.90 8.11
C SER A 40 -26.69 -11.30 9.55
N PHE A 41 -26.25 -10.35 10.37
CA PHE A 41 -25.79 -10.63 11.74
C PHE A 41 -26.94 -10.73 12.76
N ASP A 42 -28.19 -10.44 12.39
CA ASP A 42 -29.42 -10.70 13.17
C ASP A 42 -29.29 -10.42 14.69
N GLY A 43 -28.87 -9.20 15.03
CA GLY A 43 -28.71 -8.76 16.43
C GLY A 43 -27.44 -9.22 17.14
N LYS A 44 -26.60 -10.07 16.52
CA LYS A 44 -25.24 -10.35 17.02
C LYS A 44 -24.38 -9.09 16.98
N ARG A 45 -23.47 -8.97 17.94
CA ARG A 45 -22.51 -7.86 17.97
C ARG A 45 -21.59 -7.91 16.76
N ILE A 46 -21.67 -6.87 15.94
CA ILE A 46 -20.78 -6.62 14.80
C ILE A 46 -19.43 -6.07 15.28
N ASP A 47 -19.39 -5.54 16.50
CA ASP A 47 -18.18 -4.97 17.11
C ASP A 47 -17.66 -5.87 18.23
N ALA A 48 -16.35 -6.00 18.31
CA ALA A 48 -15.63 -6.74 19.34
C ALA A 48 -14.50 -5.87 19.91
N TYR A 49 -14.20 -6.06 21.19
CA TYR A 49 -13.00 -5.46 21.76
C TYR A 49 -11.78 -6.26 21.32
N VAL A 50 -10.83 -5.59 20.67
CA VAL A 50 -9.57 -6.17 20.22
C VAL A 50 -8.44 -5.52 21.01
N GLU A 51 -7.53 -6.34 21.54
CA GLU A 51 -6.30 -5.85 22.17
C GLU A 51 -5.23 -5.62 21.10
N ARG A 52 -4.75 -4.39 21.00
CA ARG A 52 -3.57 -4.02 20.20
C ARG A 52 -2.49 -3.47 21.13
N GLY A 53 -1.52 -4.32 21.43
CA GLY A 53 -0.45 -3.99 22.37
C GLY A 53 -1.00 -3.77 23.78
N ARG A 54 -0.90 -2.54 24.29
CA ARG A 54 -1.39 -2.17 25.62
C ARG A 54 -2.79 -1.55 25.62
N THR A 55 -3.41 -1.38 24.46
CA THR A 55 -4.70 -0.67 24.34
C THR A 55 -5.80 -1.62 23.87
N ARG A 56 -6.93 -1.58 24.56
CA ARG A 56 -8.17 -2.27 24.16
C ARG A 56 -9.03 -1.30 23.37
N GLN A 57 -9.32 -1.61 22.11
CA GLN A 57 -10.12 -0.77 21.21
C GLN A 57 -11.36 -1.52 20.73
N LEU A 58 -12.48 -0.81 20.58
CA LEU A 58 -13.68 -1.37 19.98
C LEU A 58 -13.52 -1.32 18.45
N MET A 59 -13.48 -2.48 17.81
CA MET A 59 -13.33 -2.65 16.36
C MET A 59 -14.40 -3.59 15.82
N ARG A 60 -14.50 -3.72 14.50
CA ARG A 60 -15.36 -4.75 13.88
C ARG A 60 -14.88 -6.13 14.31
N SER A 61 -15.82 -7.04 14.54
CA SER A 61 -15.53 -8.41 14.92
C SER A 61 -14.77 -9.13 13.80
N PRO A 62 -13.87 -10.08 14.14
CA PRO A 62 -13.17 -10.87 13.13
C PRO A 62 -14.12 -11.57 12.15
N GLU A 63 -15.23 -12.13 12.65
CA GLU A 63 -16.25 -12.77 11.82
C GLU A 63 -16.87 -11.82 10.79
N PHE A 64 -17.16 -10.57 11.19
CA PHE A 64 -17.69 -9.57 10.27
C PHE A 64 -16.65 -9.21 9.20
N ALA A 65 -15.39 -9.01 9.61
CA ALA A 65 -14.31 -8.66 8.71
C ALA A 65 -14.03 -9.75 7.66
N GLU A 66 -14.06 -11.02 8.05
CA GLU A 66 -13.89 -12.16 7.13
C GLU A 66 -15.02 -12.26 6.11
N LYS A 67 -16.28 -12.19 6.56
CA LYS A 67 -17.45 -12.20 5.66
C LYS A 67 -17.44 -11.02 4.70
N TYR A 68 -17.04 -9.85 5.18
CA TYR A 68 -16.91 -8.64 4.37
C TYR A 68 -15.79 -8.74 3.33
N HIS A 69 -14.62 -9.23 3.74
CA HIS A 69 -13.50 -9.46 2.83
C HIS A 69 -13.86 -10.48 1.73
N ALA A 70 -14.52 -11.58 2.09
CA ALA A 70 -14.98 -12.58 1.13
C ALA A 70 -16.00 -12.00 0.14
N ALA A 71 -16.96 -11.20 0.63
CA ALA A 71 -17.98 -10.58 -0.21
C ALA A 71 -17.40 -9.54 -1.20
N LEU A 72 -16.36 -8.81 -0.79
CA LEU A 72 -15.63 -7.89 -1.67
C LEU A 72 -14.79 -8.60 -2.73
N HIS A 73 -14.63 -9.93 -2.63
CA HIS A 73 -14.01 -10.77 -3.65
C HIS A 73 -12.68 -10.18 -4.17
N GLY A 74 -11.75 -9.90 -3.26
CA GLY A 74 -10.41 -9.42 -3.61
C GLY A 74 -10.34 -7.97 -4.13
N GLN A 75 -11.41 -7.17 -3.99
CA GLN A 75 -11.45 -5.79 -4.49
C GLN A 75 -10.37 -4.91 -3.85
N VAL A 76 -10.14 -5.05 -2.54
CA VAL A 76 -9.16 -4.25 -1.79
C VAL A 76 -7.75 -4.52 -2.32
N GLU A 77 -7.40 -5.78 -2.50
CA GLU A 77 -6.11 -6.24 -3.00
C GLU A 77 -5.87 -5.75 -4.43
N ARG A 78 -6.89 -5.83 -5.29
CA ARG A 78 -6.81 -5.31 -6.66
C ARG A 78 -6.56 -3.80 -6.68
N ARG A 79 -7.30 -3.03 -5.87
CA ARG A 79 -7.12 -1.56 -5.81
C ARG A 79 -5.76 -1.20 -5.19
N MET A 80 -5.32 -1.93 -4.17
CA MET A 80 -4.00 -1.74 -3.56
C MET A 80 -2.88 -2.00 -4.57
N ALA A 81 -2.91 -3.14 -5.27
CA ALA A 81 -1.92 -3.47 -6.29
C ALA A 81 -1.91 -2.45 -7.44
N ALA A 82 -3.09 -1.99 -7.88
CA ALA A 82 -3.21 -0.94 -8.89
C ALA A 82 -2.61 0.40 -8.42
N ALA A 83 -2.86 0.78 -7.16
CA ALA A 83 -2.30 1.99 -6.56
C ALA A 83 -0.77 1.93 -6.48
N CYS A 84 -0.20 0.82 -6.01
CA CYS A 84 1.25 0.61 -5.99
C CYS A 84 1.85 0.74 -7.40
N ASN A 85 1.27 0.07 -8.40
CA ASN A 85 1.75 0.13 -9.78
C ASN A 85 1.71 1.55 -10.35
N LEU A 86 0.62 2.29 -10.11
CA LEU A 86 0.48 3.67 -10.58
C LEU A 86 1.53 4.58 -9.93
N VAL A 87 1.68 4.51 -8.60
CA VAL A 87 2.67 5.31 -7.88
C VAL A 87 4.07 5.01 -8.39
N SER A 88 4.46 3.74 -8.51
CA SER A 88 5.75 3.36 -9.06
C SER A 88 5.97 3.88 -10.50
N SER A 89 4.93 3.83 -11.34
CA SER A 89 4.98 4.36 -12.71
C SER A 89 5.12 5.88 -12.75
N LEU A 90 4.47 6.60 -11.83
CA LEU A 90 4.61 8.06 -11.71
C LEU A 90 6.02 8.44 -11.27
N TRP A 91 6.58 7.77 -10.26
CA TRP A 91 7.97 7.99 -9.84
C TRP A 91 8.96 7.69 -10.96
N TYR A 92 8.77 6.60 -11.69
CA TYR A 92 9.59 6.25 -12.84
C TYR A 92 9.52 7.30 -13.95
N SER A 93 8.31 7.82 -14.22
CA SER A 93 8.11 8.85 -15.23
C SER A 93 8.77 10.16 -14.85
N ALA A 94 8.63 10.59 -13.58
CA ALA A 94 9.29 11.78 -13.06
C ALA A 94 10.82 11.66 -13.12
N TRP A 95 11.37 10.47 -12.87
CA TRP A 95 12.80 10.22 -13.01
C TRP A 95 13.29 10.35 -14.47
N ILE A 96 12.54 9.82 -15.44
CA ILE A 96 12.83 10.00 -16.87
C ILE A 96 12.76 11.47 -17.25
N GLU A 97 11.69 12.17 -16.87
CA GLU A 97 11.48 13.58 -17.21
C GLU A 97 12.55 14.50 -16.61
N SER A 98 13.12 14.10 -15.47
CA SER A 98 14.24 14.79 -14.83
C SER A 98 15.60 14.54 -15.53
N GLY A 99 15.61 13.86 -16.68
CA GLY A 99 16.81 13.58 -17.46
C GLY A 99 17.54 12.29 -17.10
N ALA A 100 16.91 11.40 -16.31
CA ALA A 100 17.42 10.06 -15.99
C ALA A 100 18.91 10.04 -15.61
N PRO A 101 19.33 10.77 -14.54
CA PRO A 101 20.73 10.90 -14.19
C PRO A 101 21.36 9.52 -13.94
N VAL A 102 22.54 9.31 -14.51
CA VAL A 102 23.31 8.07 -14.31
C VAL A 102 23.68 8.00 -12.82
N LEU A 103 23.10 7.01 -12.13
CA LEU A 103 23.46 6.71 -10.75
C LEU A 103 24.82 6.00 -10.77
N THR A 104 25.90 6.77 -10.59
CA THR A 104 27.19 6.17 -10.30
C THR A 104 27.07 5.48 -8.94
N MET A 105 26.96 4.14 -8.96
CA MET A 105 27.02 3.37 -7.72
C MET A 105 28.44 3.48 -7.16
N GLU A 106 28.67 4.48 -6.33
CA GLU A 106 29.81 4.45 -5.43
C GLU A 106 29.63 3.21 -4.56
N ARG A 107 30.56 2.27 -4.66
CA ARG A 107 30.58 1.12 -3.76
C ARG A 107 30.54 1.66 -2.34
N PRO A 108 29.64 1.17 -1.47
CA PRO A 108 29.64 1.61 -0.09
C PRO A 108 31.04 1.37 0.45
N VAL A 109 31.73 2.44 0.86
CA VAL A 109 33.03 2.32 1.50
C VAL A 109 32.80 1.45 2.72
N LEU A 110 33.27 0.21 2.69
CA LEU A 110 33.26 -0.67 3.84
C LEU A 110 34.02 0.07 4.94
N LYS A 111 33.28 0.62 5.92
CA LYS A 111 33.89 1.30 7.06
C LYS A 111 34.56 0.24 7.92
N THR A 112 35.82 -0.07 7.60
CA THR A 112 36.61 -1.03 8.35
C THR A 112 36.81 -0.51 9.77
N ARG A 113 36.33 -1.26 10.77
CA ARG A 113 36.48 -0.92 12.19
C ARG A 113 37.94 -0.73 12.61
N TRP A 114 38.86 -1.41 11.90
CA TRP A 114 40.31 -1.28 12.05
C TRP A 114 40.88 0.09 11.71
N LYS A 115 40.26 0.87 10.79
CA LYS A 115 40.72 2.23 10.50
C LYS A 115 40.66 3.11 11.74
N LYS A 116 39.61 2.99 12.56
CA LYS A 116 39.49 3.74 13.83
C LYS A 116 40.53 3.31 14.87
N VAL A 117 40.93 2.03 14.86
CA VAL A 117 41.95 1.50 15.78
C VAL A 117 43.34 1.94 15.34
N LEU A 118 43.61 1.90 14.03
CA LEU A 118 44.84 2.41 13.41
C LEU A 118 45.00 3.93 13.61
N ASP A 119 43.94 4.72 13.38
CA ASP A 119 43.94 6.17 13.62
C ASP A 119 44.15 6.53 15.10
N TRP A 120 43.77 5.65 16.04
CA TRP A 120 44.02 5.86 17.47
C TRP A 120 45.45 5.46 17.87
N LEU A 121 46.02 4.43 17.25
CA LEU A 121 47.38 3.96 17.52
C LEU A 121 48.47 4.90 16.97
N PHE A 122 48.18 5.58 15.86
CA PHE A 122 49.13 6.46 15.17
C PHE A 122 48.87 7.96 15.40
N LYS A 123 48.03 8.32 16.38
CA LYS A 123 47.81 9.68 16.85
C LYS A 123 48.37 9.83 18.26
#